data_AF-A0A534C609-F1
#
_entry.id   AF-A0A534C609-F1
#
_cell.length_a   1.000
_cell.length_b   1.000
_cell.length_c   1.000
_cell.angle_alpha   90.00
_cell.angle_beta   90.00
_cell.angle_gamma   90.00
#
_symmetry.space_group_name_H-M   'P 1'
#
loop_
_entity.id
_entity.type
_entity.pdbx_description
1 polymer ?
#
loop_
_entity_poly.entity_id
_entity_poly.type
_entity_poly.pdbx_seq_one_letter_code
_entity_poly.pdbx_strand_id
1 'polypeptide(L)' 'RGVRVFVDGASLGLLDGTIVDFVKQGLNEAFRFRNPNVKGECGCGESFSV' A
#
# COMPACT_ATOMS: atom_id res chain seq x y z
N ARG A 1 -0.93 20.06 -5.31
CA ARG A 1 -1.51 19.17 -6.35
C ARG A 1 -1.79 17.83 -5.67
N GLY A 2 -3.02 17.36 -5.67
CA GLY A 2 -3.38 16.03 -5.16
C GLY A 2 -3.30 14.96 -6.26
N VAL A 3 -3.36 13.70 -5.87
CA VAL A 3 -3.47 12.56 -6.78
C VAL A 3 -4.85 11.92 -6.62
N ARG A 4 -5.39 11.37 -7.72
CA ARG A 4 -6.61 10.57 -7.67
C ARG A 4 -6.23 9.12 -7.44
N VAL A 5 -6.87 8.48 -6.48
CA VAL A 5 -6.71 7.06 -6.18
C VAL A 5 -8.01 6.36 -6.53
N PHE A 6 -7.91 5.24 -7.24
CA PHE A 6 -9.05 4.44 -7.64
C PHE A 6 -8.96 3.10 -6.94
N VAL A 7 -10.07 2.67 -6.35
CA VAL A 7 -10.21 1.41 -5.64
C VAL A 7 -11.49 0.75 -6.14
N ASP A 8 -11.44 -0.53 -6.49
CA ASP A 8 -12.65 -1.27 -6.81
C ASP A 8 -13.49 -1.47 -5.54
N GLY A 9 -14.82 -1.47 -5.68
CA GLY A 9 -15.71 -1.51 -4.52
C GLY A 9 -15.58 -2.78 -3.67
N ALA A 10 -15.20 -3.91 -4.28
CA ALA A 10 -15.05 -5.17 -3.56
C ALA A 10 -13.79 -5.18 -2.68
N SER A 11 -12.72 -4.50 -3.10
CA SER A 11 -11.48 -4.38 -2.34
C SER A 11 -11.50 -3.31 -1.26
N LEU A 12 -12.51 -2.43 -1.22
CA LEU A 12 -12.53 -1.28 -0.32
C LEU A 12 -12.39 -1.68 1.16
N GLY A 13 -13.10 -2.72 1.60
CA GLY A 13 -13.00 -3.19 2.99
C GLY A 13 -11.64 -3.80 3.34
N LEU A 14 -10.92 -4.35 2.36
CA LEU A 14 -9.57 -4.88 2.57
C LEU A 14 -8.53 -3.77 2.67
N LEU A 15 -8.76 -2.66 1.95
CA LEU A 15 -7.81 -1.56 1.79
C LEU A 15 -8.11 -0.35 2.69
N ASP A 16 -9.24 -0.34 3.38
CA ASP A 16 -9.62 0.77 4.26
C ASP A 16 -8.55 1.03 5.33
N GLY A 17 -8.20 2.30 5.51
CA GLY A 17 -7.10 2.73 6.38
C GLY A 17 -5.68 2.47 5.85
N THR A 18 -5.51 1.96 4.63
CA THR A 18 -4.17 1.79 4.02
C THR A 18 -3.50 3.13 3.76
N ILE A 19 -2.27 3.28 4.24
CA ILE A 19 -1.38 4.41 3.93
C ILE A 19 -0.46 3.99 2.79
N VAL A 20 -0.40 4.82 1.74
CA VAL A 20 0.49 4.61 0.59
C VAL A 20 1.51 5.73 0.55
N ASP A 21 2.78 5.37 0.77
CA ASP A 21 3.91 6.29 0.74
C ASP A 21 4.75 6.03 -0.51
N PHE A 22 5.19 7.08 -1.20
CA PHE A 22 6.20 6.95 -2.24
C PHE A 22 7.58 7.23 -1.64
N VAL A 23 8.44 6.22 -1.61
CA VAL A 23 9.77 6.28 -1.00
C VAL A 23 10.85 6.23 -2.06
N LYS A 24 11.85 7.10 -1.89
CA LYS A 24 13.08 7.11 -2.69
C LYS A 24 14.26 6.79 -1.79
N GLN A 25 14.99 5.72 -2.09
CA GLN A 25 16.19 5.30 -1.37
C GLN A 25 17.33 5.04 -2.35
N GLY A 26 18.21 6.03 -2.50
CA GLY A 26 19.29 5.99 -3.47
C GLY A 26 18.75 5.97 -4.91
N LEU A 27 19.10 4.92 -5.66
CA LEU A 27 18.61 4.68 -7.02
C LEU A 27 17.23 4.00 -7.07
N ASN A 28 16.72 3.52 -5.92
CA ASN A 28 15.46 2.80 -5.86
C ASN A 28 14.30 3.75 -5.55
N GLU A 29 13.20 3.55 -6.27
CA GLU A 29 11.93 4.26 -6.06
C GLU A 29 10.81 3.22 -5.98
N ALA A 30 10.00 3.29 -4.93
CA ALA A 30 8.93 2.32 -4.71
C ALA A 30 7.74 2.93 -3.97
N PHE A 31 6.57 2.32 -4.16
CA PHE A 31 5.42 2.55 -3.29
C PHE A 31 5.49 1.59 -2.11
N ARG A 32 5.25 2.12 -0.91
CA ARG A 32 5.15 1.36 0.32
C ARG A 32 3.71 1.41 0.82
N PHE A 33 3.15 0.24 1.05
CA PHE A 33 1.78 0.07 1.53
C PHE A 33 1.82 -0.31 3.00
N ARG A 34 1.06 0.41 3.84
CA ARG A 34 0.90 0.08 5.26
C ARG A 34 -0.58 0.00 5.55
N ASN A 35 -1.07 -1.21 5.76
CA ASN A 35 -2.46 -1.47 6.01
C ASN A 35 -2.63 -2.05 7.43
N PRO A 36 -3.46 -1.44 8.29
CA PRO A 36 -3.62 -1.85 9.69
C PRO A 36 -4.21 -3.26 9.85
N ASN A 37 -4.84 -3.80 8.81
CA ASN A 37 -5.46 -5.13 8.81
C ASN A 37 -4.49 -6.25 8.37
N VAL A 38 -3.23 -5.92 8.05
CA VAL A 38 -2.26 -6.91 7.54
C VAL A 38 -1.82 -7.86 8.64
N LYS A 39 -1.94 -9.16 8.36
CA LYS A 39 -1.47 -10.26 9.19
C LYS A 39 -0.08 -10.76 8.80
N GLY A 40 0.35 -10.47 7.56
CA GLY A 40 1.68 -10.81 7.08
C GLY A 40 2.08 -9.97 5.87
N GLU A 41 3.32 -9.50 5.84
CA GLU A 41 3.91 -8.75 4.72
C GLU A 41 5.05 -9.58 4.12
N CYS A 42 5.15 -9.63 2.79
CA CYS A 42 6.32 -10.18 2.12
C CYS A 42 7.52 -9.26 2.36
N GLY A 43 8.73 -9.80 2.51
CA GLY A 43 9.93 -9.03 2.89
C GLY A 43 10.31 -7.88 1.94
N CYS A 44 9.76 -7.82 0.73
CA CYS A 44 9.93 -6.70 -0.21
C CYS A 44 8.86 -5.60 -0.08
N GLY A 45 7.80 -5.82 0.71
CA GLY A 45 6.72 -4.85 0.96
C GLY A 45 5.72 -4.65 -0.20
N GLU A 46 5.85 -5.45 -1.26
CA GLU A 46 4.99 -5.38 -2.46
C GLU A 46 3.76 -6.30 -2.37
N SER A 47 3.65 -7.09 -1.31
CA SER A 47 2.57 -8.06 -1.13
C SER A 47 2.27 -8.27 0.34
N PHE A 48 0.98 -8.42 0.66
CA PHE A 48 0.50 -8.59 2.02
C PHE A 48 -0.74 -9.49 2.06
N SER A 49 -0.97 -10.12 3.21
CA SER A 49 -2.19 -10.84 3.53
C SER A 49 -2.93 -10.14 4.66
N VAL A 50 -4.25 -10.08 4.54
CA VAL A 50 -5.19 -9.53 5.53
C VAL A 50 -6.03 -10.64 6.16
#